data_AF-A0A4V3XES8-F1
#
_entry.id   AF-A0A4V3XES8-F1
#
_cell.length_a   1.000
_cell.length_b   1.000
_cell.length_c   1.000
_cell.angle_alpha   90.00
_cell.angle_beta   90.00
_cell.angle_gamma   90.00
#
_symmetry.space_group_name_H-M   'P 1'
#
loop_
_entity.id
_entity.type
_entity.pdbx_description
1 polymer ?
#
loop_
_entity_poly.entity_id
_entity_poly.type
_entity_poly.pdbx_seq_one_letter_code
_entity_poly.pdbx_strand_id
1 'polypeptide(L)'
;MSFEIIAPPEDDPQTRKITYTISIFNYSNKPRAKNVKATATDFFTLNDNEPFDTWMAQLLVKIDNCMKPATLKFENYHVSFSIPRISPTPLTFNTASAGDTYCEMVKRALQKKTGEPGVHIFVEEHEKVKRAKEGRRCASGGSDQEETRSNDSDADAEDSEDEADTKQKKRKKSGRQSDTKKSKPPKALDINPLNKALDEQIKLLRARWTCHASSCSSEHCYVSATSDKHIPLGHAHCEAWGAAILKGADYATQDMPPNHHLFNDIPAAATGKMSPVLQRRLAAKNAPIAPPANPAPVINVHLGNMFGGHLQHPLSSVAGAPTSVSAQTTLIPANAKPGQQMTLAEFCAAYNLGERIQSKLDDHGYIGTHTFRFILLADLSSDLGFKGGEVAQFRDAIEQWVIINSEA
;
A
#
# COMPACT_ATOMS: atom_id res chain seq x y z
N MET A 1 36.08 -43.73 -13.53
CA MET A 1 35.23 -42.60 -13.10
C MET A 1 33.89 -43.18 -12.74
N SER A 2 33.67 -43.42 -11.46
CA SER A 2 32.44 -44.02 -10.95
C SER A 2 31.44 -42.90 -10.71
N PHE A 3 30.29 -42.94 -11.39
CA PHE A 3 29.19 -42.02 -11.15
C PHE A 3 28.43 -42.52 -9.92
N GLU A 4 28.54 -41.77 -8.83
CA GLU A 4 27.75 -41.98 -7.62
C GLU A 4 26.30 -41.61 -7.95
N ILE A 5 25.42 -42.61 -7.97
CA ILE A 5 23.99 -42.42 -8.20
C ILE A 5 23.44 -41.78 -6.91
N ILE A 6 23.30 -40.45 -6.92
CA ILE A 6 22.65 -39.70 -5.85
C ILE A 6 21.18 -40.15 -5.83
N ALA A 7 20.81 -40.91 -4.78
CA ALA A 7 19.43 -41.30 -4.56
C ALA A 7 18.55 -40.03 -4.51
N PRO A 8 17.36 -40.04 -5.14
CA PRO A 8 16.44 -38.91 -5.07
C PRO A 8 16.16 -38.59 -3.59
N PRO A 9 16.10 -37.31 -3.21
CA PRO A 9 15.86 -36.91 -1.83
C PRO A 9 14.57 -37.55 -1.35
N GLU A 10 14.64 -38.31 -0.26
CA GLU A 10 13.46 -38.88 0.39
C GLU A 10 12.49 -37.75 0.73
N ASP A 11 11.23 -37.90 0.30
CA ASP A 11 10.16 -36.95 0.61
C ASP A 11 10.03 -36.79 2.13
N ASP A 12 10.30 -35.58 2.62
CA ASP A 12 10.21 -35.24 4.04
C ASP A 12 8.78 -35.52 4.53
N PRO A 13 8.56 -36.48 5.46
CA PRO A 13 7.27 -37.13 5.71
C PRO A 13 6.18 -36.26 6.35
N GLN A 14 6.35 -34.93 6.38
CA GLN A 14 5.42 -34.00 7.01
C GLN A 14 4.85 -32.92 6.09
N THR A 15 5.20 -32.91 4.80
CA THR A 15 4.63 -31.92 3.89
C THR A 15 3.12 -32.14 3.72
N ARG A 16 2.33 -31.11 4.04
CA ARG A 16 0.87 -31.13 3.89
C ARG A 16 0.49 -30.37 2.64
N LYS A 17 -0.39 -30.97 1.83
CA LYS A 17 -0.94 -30.32 0.65
C LYS A 17 -2.03 -29.34 1.03
N ILE A 18 -1.92 -28.10 0.53
CA ILE A 18 -2.89 -27.02 0.70
C ILE A 18 -3.60 -26.81 -0.64
N THR A 19 -4.93 -26.85 -0.63
CA THR A 19 -5.75 -26.58 -1.81
C THR A 19 -6.18 -25.12 -1.83
N TYR A 20 -5.81 -24.39 -2.88
CA TYR A 20 -6.14 -22.99 -3.11
C TYR A 20 -7.28 -22.92 -4.13
N THR A 21 -8.48 -22.52 -3.69
CA THR A 21 -9.63 -22.22 -4.57
C THR A 21 -9.60 -20.74 -4.91
N ILE A 22 -9.62 -20.38 -6.18
CA ILE A 22 -9.48 -19.01 -6.66
C ILE A 22 -10.82 -18.55 -7.23
N SER A 23 -11.31 -17.40 -6.77
CA SER A 23 -12.42 -16.69 -7.37
C SER A 23 -11.93 -15.39 -8.00
N ILE A 24 -12.13 -15.24 -9.30
CA ILE A 24 -11.60 -14.12 -10.10
C ILE A 24 -12.74 -13.18 -10.49
N PHE A 25 -12.56 -11.88 -10.27
CA PHE A 25 -13.54 -10.83 -10.54
C PHE A 25 -12.98 -9.82 -11.56
N ASN A 26 -13.67 -9.67 -12.69
CA ASN A 26 -13.32 -8.66 -13.69
C ASN A 26 -13.90 -7.29 -13.30
N TYR A 27 -13.04 -6.27 -13.23
CA TYR A 27 -13.44 -4.90 -12.88
C TYR A 27 -14.50 -4.32 -13.83
N SER A 28 -14.44 -4.69 -15.11
CA SER A 28 -15.35 -4.22 -16.16
C SER A 28 -16.82 -4.52 -15.85
N ASN A 29 -17.08 -5.50 -14.98
CA ASN A 29 -18.39 -6.03 -14.67
C ASN A 29 -18.82 -5.78 -13.22
N LYS A 30 -18.33 -4.72 -12.53
CA LYS A 30 -18.90 -4.33 -11.23
C LYS A 30 -20.14 -3.43 -11.44
N PRO A 31 -21.38 -3.95 -11.51
CA PRO A 31 -22.53 -3.13 -11.16
C PRO A 31 -22.36 -2.76 -9.68
N ARG A 32 -22.82 -1.57 -9.27
CA ARG A 32 -22.79 -1.08 -7.88
C ARG A 32 -23.65 -1.91 -6.90
N ALA A 33 -24.01 -3.14 -7.25
CA ALA A 33 -24.92 -4.00 -6.51
C ALA A 33 -24.15 -4.94 -5.57
N LYS A 34 -24.77 -5.25 -4.42
CA LYS A 34 -24.21 -6.02 -3.30
C LYS A 34 -23.88 -7.50 -3.60
N ASN A 35 -24.14 -7.99 -4.81
CA ASN A 35 -23.98 -9.39 -5.20
C ASN A 35 -23.17 -9.52 -6.50
N VAL A 36 -21.86 -9.28 -6.43
CA VAL A 36 -20.98 -9.51 -7.57
C VAL A 36 -20.64 -11.00 -7.62
N LYS A 37 -21.09 -11.71 -8.66
CA LYS A 37 -20.68 -13.10 -8.92
C LYS A 37 -19.26 -13.13 -9.47
N ALA A 38 -18.47 -14.12 -9.06
CA ALA A 38 -17.16 -14.36 -9.65
C ALA A 38 -17.29 -14.60 -11.15
N THR A 39 -16.36 -14.03 -11.94
CA THR A 39 -16.31 -14.22 -13.39
C THR A 39 -15.80 -15.61 -13.73
N ALA A 40 -14.85 -16.12 -12.95
CA ALA A 40 -14.32 -17.47 -13.07
C ALA A 40 -13.93 -18.01 -11.70
N THR A 41 -13.94 -19.33 -11.57
CA THR A 41 -13.45 -20.05 -10.40
C THR A 41 -12.54 -21.19 -10.87
N ASP A 42 -11.36 -21.32 -10.26
CA ASP A 42 -10.38 -22.38 -10.54
C ASP A 42 -9.73 -22.81 -9.21
N PHE A 43 -8.88 -23.84 -9.21
CA PHE A 43 -8.11 -24.24 -8.05
C PHE A 43 -6.74 -24.82 -8.42
N PHE A 44 -5.83 -24.85 -7.46
CA PHE A 44 -4.60 -25.62 -7.52
C PHE A 44 -4.18 -26.10 -6.13
N THR A 45 -3.26 -27.06 -6.07
CA THR A 45 -2.76 -27.64 -4.82
C THR A 45 -1.24 -27.51 -4.79
N LEU A 46 -0.70 -27.06 -3.67
CA LEU A 46 0.75 -26.97 -3.42
C LEU A 46 1.10 -27.59 -2.08
N ASN A 47 2.36 -27.98 -1.91
CA ASN A 47 2.88 -28.35 -0.60
C ASN A 47 3.05 -27.09 0.27
N ASP A 48 2.98 -27.26 1.57
CA ASP A 48 3.07 -26.16 2.54
C ASP A 48 4.46 -25.55 2.69
N ASN A 49 5.49 -26.23 2.20
CA ASN A 49 6.86 -25.74 2.15
C ASN A 49 7.19 -24.97 0.85
N GLU A 50 6.24 -24.84 -0.08
CA GLU A 50 6.48 -24.13 -1.34
C GLU A 50 6.74 -22.64 -1.10
N PRO A 51 7.78 -22.06 -1.72
CA PRO A 51 8.08 -20.65 -1.57
C PRO A 51 7.00 -19.78 -2.20
N PHE A 52 6.92 -18.53 -1.72
CA PHE A 52 5.96 -17.54 -2.21
C PHE A 52 5.99 -17.39 -3.74
N ASP A 53 7.17 -17.42 -4.36
CA ASP A 53 7.33 -17.26 -5.80
C ASP A 53 6.64 -18.38 -6.59
N THR A 54 6.69 -19.63 -6.11
CA THR A 54 5.99 -20.76 -6.74
C THR A 54 4.49 -20.57 -6.65
N TRP A 55 3.98 -20.22 -5.47
CA TRP A 55 2.56 -19.95 -5.27
C TRP A 55 2.06 -18.80 -6.15
N MET A 56 2.82 -17.71 -6.22
CA MET A 56 2.51 -16.54 -7.04
C MET A 56 2.50 -16.89 -8.53
N ALA A 57 3.46 -17.68 -9.00
CA ALA A 57 3.51 -18.14 -10.39
C ALA A 57 2.27 -18.98 -10.74
N GLN A 58 1.87 -19.93 -9.89
CA GLN A 58 0.66 -20.73 -10.09
C GLN A 58 -0.60 -19.86 -10.13
N LEU A 59 -0.72 -18.89 -9.22
CA LEU A 59 -1.84 -17.95 -9.20
C LEU A 59 -1.91 -17.13 -10.51
N LEU A 60 -0.77 -16.62 -10.99
CA LEU A 60 -0.72 -15.86 -12.24
C LEU A 60 -1.07 -16.70 -13.47
N VAL A 61 -0.63 -17.96 -13.55
CA VAL A 61 -1.02 -18.88 -14.62
C VAL A 61 -2.54 -19.09 -14.65
N LYS A 62 -3.16 -19.22 -13.48
CA LYS A 62 -4.61 -19.37 -13.35
C LYS A 62 -5.36 -18.11 -13.79
N ILE A 63 -4.85 -16.94 -13.41
CA ILE A 63 -5.39 -15.65 -13.86
C ILE A 63 -5.29 -15.52 -15.39
N ASP A 64 -4.14 -15.89 -15.97
CA ASP A 64 -3.92 -15.81 -17.41
C ASP A 64 -4.89 -16.70 -18.20
N ASN A 65 -5.04 -17.95 -17.76
CA ASN A 65 -5.97 -18.91 -18.37
C ASN A 65 -7.43 -18.43 -18.33
N CYS A 66 -7.85 -17.79 -17.23
CA CYS A 66 -9.24 -17.35 -17.06
C CYS A 66 -9.54 -16.00 -17.73
N MET A 67 -8.64 -15.02 -17.65
CA MET A 67 -8.92 -13.64 -18.08
C MET A 67 -8.22 -13.23 -19.39
N LYS A 68 -7.14 -13.93 -19.78
CA LYS A 68 -6.25 -13.57 -20.91
C LYS A 68 -5.86 -12.08 -20.90
N PRO A 69 -5.30 -11.58 -19.78
CA PRO A 69 -4.95 -10.16 -19.64
C PRO A 69 -3.82 -9.79 -20.60
N ALA A 70 -3.82 -8.54 -21.07
CA ALA A 70 -2.74 -8.03 -21.93
C ALA A 70 -1.37 -7.97 -21.21
N THR A 71 -1.38 -7.79 -19.88
CA THR A 71 -0.17 -7.71 -19.06
C THR A 71 -0.37 -8.50 -17.77
N LEU A 72 0.42 -9.55 -17.59
CA LEU A 72 0.37 -10.41 -16.40
C LEU A 72 1.39 -9.96 -15.35
N LYS A 73 1.00 -9.03 -14.48
CA LYS A 73 1.80 -8.58 -13.33
C LYS A 73 0.98 -8.65 -12.06
N PHE A 74 1.53 -9.20 -10.99
CA PHE A 74 0.84 -9.36 -9.72
C PHE A 74 0.33 -8.02 -9.14
N GLU A 75 1.10 -6.94 -9.30
CA GLU A 75 0.77 -5.57 -8.88
C GLU A 75 -0.51 -4.99 -9.53
N ASN A 76 -0.97 -5.57 -10.64
CA ASN A 76 -2.19 -5.14 -11.32
C ASN A 76 -3.46 -5.74 -10.71
N TYR A 77 -3.32 -6.59 -9.69
CA TYR A 77 -4.41 -7.31 -9.06
C TYR A 77 -4.44 -7.01 -7.56
N HIS A 78 -5.65 -6.78 -7.05
CA HIS A 78 -5.93 -6.78 -5.64
C HIS A 78 -6.25 -8.22 -5.23
N VAL A 79 -5.36 -8.83 -4.48
CA VAL A 79 -5.49 -10.21 -4.00
C VAL A 79 -5.89 -10.18 -2.53
N SER A 80 -6.88 -10.97 -2.16
CA SER A 80 -7.25 -11.24 -0.77
C SER A 80 -7.52 -12.72 -0.57
N PHE A 81 -7.54 -13.21 0.67
CA PHE A 81 -7.78 -14.62 0.95
C PHE A 81 -8.63 -14.83 2.19
N SER A 82 -9.40 -15.92 2.22
CA SER A 82 -10.07 -16.42 3.42
C SER A 82 -9.75 -17.90 3.62
N ILE A 83 -9.83 -18.36 4.86
CA ILE A 83 -9.58 -19.76 5.21
C ILE A 83 -10.85 -20.28 5.86
N PRO A 84 -11.62 -21.15 5.19
CA PRO A 84 -12.90 -21.61 5.70
C PRO A 84 -12.80 -22.11 7.14
N ARG A 85 -13.66 -21.57 8.02
CA ARG A 85 -13.73 -21.87 9.47
C ARG A 85 -12.58 -21.36 10.34
N ILE A 86 -11.46 -20.89 9.77
CA ILE A 86 -10.33 -20.35 10.54
C ILE A 86 -10.28 -18.83 10.45
N SER A 87 -10.42 -18.30 9.23
CA SER A 87 -10.45 -16.86 8.95
C SER A 87 -11.46 -16.62 7.83
N PRO A 88 -12.78 -16.67 8.11
CA PRO A 88 -13.81 -16.57 7.08
C PRO A 88 -13.86 -15.20 6.42
N THR A 89 -13.47 -14.15 7.14
CA THR A 89 -13.34 -12.79 6.60
C THR A 89 -12.13 -12.72 5.66
N PRO A 90 -12.29 -12.21 4.43
CA PRO A 90 -11.17 -12.02 3.50
C PRO A 90 -10.14 -11.04 4.05
N LEU A 91 -8.88 -11.45 4.04
CA LEU A 91 -7.72 -10.64 4.42
C LEU A 91 -7.00 -10.17 3.17
N THR A 92 -6.67 -8.87 3.11
CA THR A 92 -5.94 -8.29 1.98
C THR A 92 -4.48 -8.76 1.96
N PHE A 93 -4.03 -9.16 0.78
CA PHE A 93 -2.65 -9.55 0.55
C PHE A 93 -1.78 -8.30 0.32
N ASN A 94 -0.81 -8.03 1.20
CA ASN A 94 0.04 -6.84 1.10
C ASN A 94 1.27 -7.12 0.22
N THR A 95 1.36 -6.48 -0.94
CA THR A 95 2.48 -6.63 -1.88
C THR A 95 3.83 -6.18 -1.30
N ALA A 96 3.85 -5.21 -0.38
CA ALA A 96 5.10 -4.73 0.23
C ALA A 96 5.73 -5.75 1.19
N SER A 97 4.90 -6.63 1.77
CA SER A 97 5.29 -7.70 2.71
C SER A 97 4.71 -9.03 2.26
N ALA A 98 4.81 -9.31 0.96
CA ALA A 98 4.17 -10.44 0.30
C ALA A 98 4.61 -11.79 0.89
N GLY A 99 5.91 -11.94 1.16
CA GLY A 99 6.48 -13.15 1.78
C GLY A 99 5.91 -13.41 3.18
N ASP A 100 5.89 -12.40 4.04
CA ASP A 100 5.37 -12.53 5.41
C ASP A 100 3.88 -12.86 5.42
N THR A 101 3.11 -12.21 4.53
CA THR A 101 1.67 -12.44 4.40
C THR A 101 1.37 -13.84 3.90
N TYR A 102 2.18 -14.36 2.97
CA TYR A 102 2.09 -15.73 2.48
C TYR A 102 2.40 -16.75 3.58
N CYS A 103 3.50 -16.56 4.33
CA CYS A 103 3.86 -17.43 5.45
C CYS A 103 2.72 -17.50 6.48
N GLU A 104 2.10 -16.38 6.81
CA GLU A 104 0.96 -16.33 7.74
C GLU A 104 -0.28 -17.04 7.18
N MET A 105 -0.58 -16.88 5.89
CA MET A 105 -1.67 -17.60 5.21
C MET A 105 -1.47 -19.12 5.29
N VAL A 106 -0.27 -19.62 4.95
CA VAL A 106 0.09 -21.04 5.03
C VAL A 106 -0.03 -21.55 6.46
N LYS A 107 0.55 -20.82 7.43
CA LYS A 107 0.49 -21.17 8.85
C LYS A 107 -0.95 -21.33 9.33
N ARG A 108 -1.84 -20.41 8.96
CA ARG A 108 -3.27 -20.48 9.33
C ARG A 108 -3.98 -21.64 8.64
N ALA A 109 -3.69 -21.91 7.37
CA ALA A 109 -4.30 -23.03 6.65
C ALA A 109 -4.00 -24.37 7.34
N LEU A 110 -2.76 -24.54 7.81
CA LEU A 110 -2.29 -25.75 8.49
C LEU A 110 -2.89 -25.97 9.88
N GLN A 111 -3.43 -24.93 10.54
CA GLN A 111 -4.09 -25.06 11.84
C GLN A 111 -5.35 -25.94 11.79
N LYS A 112 -5.85 -26.25 10.59
CA LYS A 112 -6.97 -27.18 10.39
C LYS A 112 -6.56 -28.60 10.79
N LYS A 113 -7.07 -29.06 11.95
CA LYS A 113 -6.80 -30.40 12.51
C LYS A 113 -7.46 -31.54 11.73
N THR A 114 -8.57 -31.27 11.03
CA THR A 114 -9.37 -32.31 10.36
C THR A 114 -9.64 -31.92 8.92
N GLY A 115 -9.28 -32.83 8.00
CA GLY A 115 -9.43 -32.65 6.56
C GLY A 115 -8.28 -31.88 5.91
N GLU A 116 -8.35 -31.80 4.59
CA GLU A 116 -7.34 -31.09 3.81
C GLU A 116 -7.40 -29.58 4.09
N PRO A 117 -6.24 -28.94 4.34
CA PRO A 117 -6.16 -27.49 4.49
C PRO A 117 -6.53 -26.82 3.17
N GLY A 118 -7.40 -25.82 3.24
CA GLY A 118 -7.95 -25.16 2.07
C GLY A 118 -7.96 -23.65 2.27
N VAL A 119 -7.60 -22.91 1.24
CA VAL A 119 -7.58 -21.45 1.21
C VAL A 119 -8.43 -20.98 0.04
N HIS A 120 -9.29 -20.00 0.25
CA HIS A 120 -10.06 -19.36 -0.78
C HIS A 120 -9.44 -18.00 -1.13
N ILE A 121 -8.89 -17.88 -2.33
CA ILE A 121 -8.25 -16.67 -2.86
C ILE A 121 -9.26 -15.89 -3.68
N PHE A 122 -9.33 -14.57 -3.46
CA PHE A 122 -10.12 -13.65 -4.24
C PHE A 122 -9.17 -12.75 -5.02
N VAL A 123 -9.38 -12.65 -6.33
CA VAL A 123 -8.55 -11.83 -7.23
C VAL A 123 -9.42 -10.80 -7.92
N GLU A 124 -9.11 -9.53 -7.75
CA GLU A 124 -9.77 -8.43 -8.45
C GLU A 124 -8.77 -7.64 -9.30
N GLU A 125 -9.06 -7.44 -10.60
CA GLU A 125 -8.22 -6.58 -11.45
C GLU A 125 -8.35 -5.11 -11.02
N HIS A 126 -7.24 -4.38 -10.92
CA HIS A 126 -7.25 -2.94 -10.68
C HIS A 126 -7.89 -2.20 -11.85
N GLU A 127 -8.57 -1.08 -11.59
CA GLU A 127 -9.08 -0.23 -12.66
C GLU A 127 -7.90 0.25 -13.50
N LYS A 128 -7.93 -0.07 -14.80
CA LYS A 128 -7.02 0.55 -15.76
C LYS A 128 -7.33 2.02 -15.75
N VAL A 129 -6.44 2.81 -15.13
CA VAL A 129 -6.48 4.27 -15.21
C VAL A 129 -6.45 4.58 -16.70
N LYS A 130 -7.62 4.93 -17.26
CA LYS A 130 -7.74 5.34 -18.65
C LYS A 130 -6.87 6.57 -18.74
N ARG A 131 -5.66 6.44 -19.28
CA ARG A 131 -4.82 7.59 -19.62
C ARG A 131 -5.70 8.44 -20.50
N ALA A 132 -6.18 9.55 -19.94
CA ALA A 132 -6.97 10.51 -20.69
C ALA A 132 -6.18 10.76 -21.96
N LYS A 133 -6.82 10.49 -23.10
CA LYS A 133 -6.22 10.70 -24.41
C LYS A 133 -6.07 12.20 -24.54
N GLU A 134 -4.98 12.71 -23.99
CA GLU A 134 -4.62 14.12 -24.01
C GLU A 134 -4.52 14.47 -25.49
N GLY A 135 -5.52 15.22 -25.93
CA GLY A 135 -5.81 15.44 -27.33
C GLY A 135 -4.58 16.05 -27.98
N ARG A 136 -3.95 15.25 -28.83
CA ARG A 136 -2.98 15.70 -29.83
C ARG A 136 -3.73 16.59 -30.82
N ARG A 137 -4.06 17.83 -30.43
CA ARG A 137 -4.28 18.92 -31.37
C ARG A 137 -2.91 19.31 -31.90
N CYS A 138 -2.48 18.64 -32.96
CA CYS A 138 -1.51 19.23 -33.87
C CYS A 138 -2.20 20.44 -34.50
N ALA A 139 -1.89 21.63 -33.98
CA ALA A 139 -2.17 22.88 -34.67
C ALA A 139 -1.19 22.97 -35.85
N SER A 140 -1.70 22.65 -37.04
CA SER A 140 -1.17 23.08 -38.31
C SER A 140 -1.77 24.44 -38.68
N GLY A 141 -0.92 25.40 -39.05
CA GLY A 141 -1.28 26.73 -39.59
C GLY A 141 -0.76 27.86 -38.69
N GLY A 142 0.19 28.72 -39.06
CA GLY A 142 0.73 29.01 -40.39
C GLY A 142 -0.16 30.01 -41.13
N SER A 143 -0.06 31.30 -40.80
CA SER A 143 0.06 32.44 -41.74
C SER A 143 -0.20 33.78 -41.05
N ASP A 144 0.74 34.70 -41.24
CA ASP A 144 0.61 36.14 -41.03
C ASP A 144 -0.59 36.74 -41.77
N GLN A 145 -1.35 37.63 -41.13
CA GLN A 145 -1.78 38.87 -41.78
C GLN A 145 -2.28 39.91 -40.76
N GLU A 146 -1.88 41.12 -41.10
CA GLU A 146 -2.00 42.40 -40.46
C GLU A 146 -3.38 43.04 -40.74
N GLU A 147 -3.65 44.16 -40.06
CA GLU A 147 -4.55 45.25 -40.44
C GLU A 147 -6.06 45.26 -40.06
N THR A 148 -6.34 46.25 -39.20
CA THR A 148 -7.30 47.37 -39.40
C THR A 148 -8.73 47.32 -38.83
N ARG A 149 -8.93 48.31 -37.93
CA ARG A 149 -9.99 49.35 -37.88
C ARG A 149 -11.44 48.97 -37.56
N SER A 150 -11.83 49.41 -36.37
CA SER A 150 -12.97 50.30 -36.05
C SER A 150 -14.18 50.31 -36.99
N ASN A 151 -15.36 50.05 -36.42
CA ASN A 151 -16.52 50.94 -36.63
C ASN A 151 -17.55 50.76 -35.51
N ASP A 152 -17.81 51.87 -34.82
CA ASP A 152 -19.07 52.20 -34.15
C ASP A 152 -20.23 52.14 -35.16
N SER A 153 -21.42 51.78 -34.68
CA SER A 153 -22.70 52.42 -35.05
C SER A 153 -23.83 51.87 -34.19
N ASP A 154 -24.35 52.77 -33.34
CA ASP A 154 -25.72 52.78 -32.84
C ASP A 154 -26.76 52.63 -33.96
N ALA A 155 -27.85 51.92 -33.69
CA ALA A 155 -29.20 52.32 -34.11
C ALA A 155 -30.26 51.43 -33.44
N ASP A 156 -31.13 52.10 -32.67
CA ASP A 156 -32.45 51.68 -32.23
C ASP A 156 -33.34 51.19 -33.40
N ALA A 157 -34.19 50.20 -33.14
CA ALA A 157 -35.60 50.23 -33.53
C ALA A 157 -36.37 49.06 -32.91
N GLU A 158 -37.60 49.36 -32.55
CA GLU A 158 -38.54 48.57 -31.77
C GLU A 158 -39.23 47.46 -32.58
N ASP A 159 -40.07 46.72 -31.84
CA ASP A 159 -41.30 46.05 -32.30
C ASP A 159 -41.23 44.52 -32.51
N SER A 160 -41.80 43.79 -31.54
CA SER A 160 -42.84 42.78 -31.79
C SER A 160 -43.27 42.15 -30.47
N GLU A 161 -44.55 42.31 -30.16
CA GLU A 161 -45.30 41.56 -29.18
C GLU A 161 -45.29 40.06 -29.54
N ASP A 162 -45.06 39.16 -28.58
CA ASP A 162 -45.84 37.91 -28.49
C ASP A 162 -45.63 37.15 -27.16
N GLU A 163 -46.76 36.65 -26.68
CA GLU A 163 -46.99 35.87 -25.47
C GLU A 163 -46.33 34.48 -25.51
N ALA A 164 -45.62 34.08 -24.45
CA ALA A 164 -45.68 32.72 -23.91
C ALA A 164 -44.86 32.56 -22.62
N ASP A 165 -45.59 32.27 -21.55
CA ASP A 165 -45.20 31.73 -20.26
C ASP A 165 -43.96 30.80 -20.31
N THR A 166 -42.83 31.25 -19.75
CA THR A 166 -41.78 30.33 -19.30
C THR A 166 -41.13 30.81 -18.00
N LYS A 167 -41.51 30.13 -16.90
CA LYS A 167 -40.90 30.24 -15.57
C LYS A 167 -39.37 29.99 -15.61
N GLN A 168 -38.59 31.04 -15.84
CA GLN A 168 -37.15 31.04 -15.57
C GLN A 168 -36.89 31.36 -14.10
N LYS A 169 -36.54 30.31 -13.36
CA LYS A 169 -36.08 30.36 -11.97
C LYS A 169 -34.68 30.99 -11.93
N LYS A 170 -34.62 32.31 -11.76
CA LYS A 170 -33.43 33.13 -11.53
C LYS A 170 -32.71 32.65 -10.25
N ARG A 171 -31.81 31.67 -10.36
CA ARG A 171 -30.91 31.29 -9.25
C ARG A 171 -29.83 32.37 -9.11
N LYS A 172 -30.05 33.29 -8.17
CA LYS A 172 -29.02 34.19 -7.64
C LYS A 172 -27.81 33.36 -7.22
N LYS A 173 -26.69 33.51 -7.94
CA LYS A 173 -25.36 33.01 -7.57
C LYS A 173 -24.82 33.93 -6.48
N SER A 174 -25.24 33.70 -5.23
CA SER A 174 -24.55 34.28 -4.07
C SER A 174 -23.19 33.60 -3.93
N GLY A 175 -22.13 34.38 -4.11
CA GLY A 175 -20.77 33.98 -3.78
C GLY A 175 -20.70 33.69 -2.29
N ARG A 176 -20.73 32.40 -1.93
CA ARG A 176 -20.41 31.94 -0.58
C ARG A 176 -18.89 31.86 -0.53
N GLN A 177 -18.27 32.97 -0.13
CA GLN A 177 -16.92 32.95 0.42
C GLN A 177 -16.98 31.97 1.60
N SER A 178 -16.46 30.77 1.40
CA SER A 178 -16.31 29.81 2.49
C SER A 178 -15.18 30.33 3.36
N ASP A 179 -15.54 30.94 4.48
CA ASP A 179 -14.62 31.18 5.58
C ASP A 179 -14.04 29.83 6.00
N THR A 180 -12.91 29.47 5.41
CA THR A 180 -12.10 28.33 5.83
C THR A 180 -11.62 28.64 7.23
N LYS A 181 -12.36 28.13 8.23
CA LYS A 181 -11.93 28.11 9.63
C LYS A 181 -10.50 27.61 9.66
N LYS A 182 -9.57 28.50 10.03
CA LYS A 182 -8.16 28.17 10.25
C LYS A 182 -8.12 27.04 11.28
N SER A 183 -7.76 25.83 10.84
CA SER A 183 -7.59 24.69 11.74
C SER A 183 -6.47 25.03 12.70
N LYS A 184 -6.73 24.88 14.01
CA LYS A 184 -5.70 25.07 15.03
C LYS A 184 -4.57 24.05 14.78
N PRO A 185 -3.29 24.43 14.97
CA PRO A 185 -2.19 23.50 14.84
C PRO A 185 -2.37 22.30 15.79
N PRO A 186 -2.01 21.07 15.37
CA PRO A 186 -2.05 19.88 16.24
C PRO A 186 -1.27 20.13 17.52
N LYS A 187 -1.81 19.69 18.67
CA LYS A 187 -1.10 19.84 19.95
C LYS A 187 0.02 18.79 19.99
N ALA A 188 1.05 19.05 20.81
CA ALA A 188 2.23 18.17 20.89
C ALA A 188 1.91 16.72 21.30
N LEU A 189 0.73 16.45 21.87
CA LEU A 189 0.27 15.12 22.28
C LEU A 189 -0.38 14.31 21.14
N ASP A 190 -0.76 14.92 20.01
CA ASP A 190 -1.38 14.22 18.85
C ASP A 190 -0.35 13.46 17.97
N ILE A 191 0.94 13.64 18.22
CA ILE A 191 2.03 13.19 17.34
C ILE A 191 2.46 11.78 17.74
N ASN A 192 2.30 10.82 16.82
CA ASN A 192 2.75 9.44 16.99
C ASN A 192 4.24 9.37 17.42
N PRO A 193 4.62 8.65 18.49
CA PRO A 193 5.99 8.57 18.98
C PRO A 193 6.98 8.01 17.97
N LEU A 194 6.55 7.13 17.06
CA LEU A 194 7.38 6.67 15.93
C LEU A 194 7.74 7.84 14.99
N ASN A 195 6.87 8.84 14.89
CA ASN A 195 7.10 10.05 14.10
C ASN A 195 7.81 11.14 14.91
N LYS A 196 7.92 11.06 16.24
CA LYS A 196 8.57 12.08 17.06
C LYS A 196 10.04 12.25 16.68
N ALA A 197 10.76 11.13 16.51
CA ALA A 197 12.15 11.16 16.07
C ALA A 197 12.27 11.80 14.66
N LEU A 198 11.32 11.51 13.77
CA LEU A 198 11.28 12.09 12.42
C LEU A 198 11.00 13.60 12.47
N ASP A 199 10.03 14.03 13.26
CA ASP A 199 9.67 15.44 13.44
C ASP A 199 10.79 16.25 14.09
N GLU A 200 11.52 15.67 15.04
CA GLU A 200 12.74 16.26 15.60
C GLU A 200 13.79 16.46 14.51
N GLN A 201 14.03 15.46 13.64
CA GLN A 201 14.93 15.64 12.51
C GLN A 201 14.44 16.72 11.52
N ILE A 202 13.14 16.76 11.21
CA ILE A 202 12.56 17.79 10.33
C ILE A 202 12.75 19.19 10.92
N LYS A 203 12.55 19.37 12.24
CA LYS A 203 12.78 20.65 12.92
C LYS A 203 14.24 21.07 12.86
N LEU A 204 15.16 20.14 13.15
CA LEU A 204 16.60 20.40 13.07
C LEU A 204 17.02 20.79 11.66
N LEU A 205 16.51 20.09 10.63
CA LEU A 205 16.77 20.40 9.23
C LEU A 205 16.26 21.79 8.84
N ARG A 206 15.04 22.17 9.24
CA ARG A 206 14.48 23.50 8.94
C ARG A 206 15.26 24.63 9.62
N ALA A 207 15.64 24.44 10.89
CA ALA A 207 16.46 25.41 11.61
C ALA A 207 17.84 25.57 10.93
N ARG A 208 18.48 24.47 10.58
CA ARG A 208 19.80 24.42 9.93
C ARG A 208 19.81 25.10 8.56
N TRP A 209 18.75 24.90 7.76
CA TRP A 209 18.68 25.31 6.37
C TRP A 209 17.74 26.49 6.12
N THR A 210 17.66 27.42 7.09
CA THR A 210 16.93 28.68 6.90
C THR A 210 17.62 29.52 5.83
N CYS A 211 16.86 29.97 4.83
CA CYS A 211 17.41 30.75 3.74
C CYS A 211 17.49 32.24 4.12
N HIS A 212 18.67 32.84 3.94
CA HIS A 212 18.90 34.26 4.21
C HIS A 212 19.12 35.10 2.93
N ALA A 213 18.98 34.50 1.75
CA ALA A 213 19.15 35.21 0.49
C ALA A 213 17.92 36.07 0.18
N SER A 214 18.12 37.38 0.00
CA SER A 214 17.05 38.34 -0.30
C SER A 214 16.36 38.10 -1.65
N SER A 215 17.03 37.41 -2.57
CA SER A 215 16.51 37.04 -3.89
C SER A 215 15.77 35.69 -3.90
N CYS A 216 15.80 34.93 -2.80
CA CYS A 216 15.20 33.61 -2.76
C CYS A 216 13.77 33.67 -2.24
N SER A 217 12.83 33.04 -2.96
CA SER A 217 11.41 33.02 -2.58
C SER A 217 11.05 31.96 -1.54
N SER A 218 12.01 31.12 -1.12
CA SER A 218 11.76 29.99 -0.23
C SER A 218 12.39 30.24 1.14
N GLU A 219 11.63 29.97 2.20
CA GLU A 219 12.08 30.17 3.59
C GLU A 219 13.21 29.21 4.00
N HIS A 220 13.24 28.02 3.40
CA HIS A 220 14.26 27.01 3.66
C HIS A 220 14.91 26.56 2.35
N CYS A 221 16.23 26.59 2.28
CA CYS A 221 17.00 26.17 1.12
C CYS A 221 18.23 25.38 1.52
N TYR A 222 18.50 24.32 0.78
CA TYR A 222 19.83 23.72 0.76
C TYR A 222 20.72 24.54 -0.15
N VAL A 223 21.86 25.00 0.36
CA VAL A 223 22.86 25.74 -0.40
C VAL A 223 24.03 24.83 -0.68
N SER A 224 24.21 24.46 -1.95
CA SER A 224 25.30 23.59 -2.36
C SER A 224 26.62 24.36 -2.32
N ALA A 225 27.60 23.87 -1.57
CA ALA A 225 28.93 24.48 -1.43
C ALA A 225 29.69 24.65 -2.77
N THR A 226 29.30 23.91 -3.81
CA THR A 226 29.97 23.92 -5.12
C THR A 226 29.33 24.86 -6.14
N SER A 227 28.03 25.14 -6.06
CA SER A 227 27.31 25.86 -7.11
C SER A 227 26.66 27.16 -6.65
N ASP A 228 26.72 27.47 -5.35
CA ASP A 228 25.96 28.57 -4.71
C ASP A 228 24.46 28.57 -5.08
N LYS A 229 23.96 27.44 -5.59
CA LYS A 229 22.60 27.27 -6.05
C LYS A 229 21.75 26.90 -4.85
N HIS A 230 20.68 27.68 -4.66
CA HIS A 230 19.67 27.43 -3.65
C HIS A 230 18.67 26.39 -4.17
N ILE A 231 18.47 25.32 -3.41
CA ILE A 231 17.47 24.29 -3.69
C ILE A 231 16.37 24.39 -2.64
N PRO A 232 15.13 24.73 -3.01
CA PRO A 232 14.06 24.97 -2.04
C PRO A 232 13.64 23.69 -1.32
N LEU A 233 13.66 23.72 0.02
CA LEU A 233 13.32 22.58 0.86
C LEU A 233 11.85 22.64 1.28
N GLY A 234 10.99 22.03 0.45
CA GLY A 234 9.60 21.79 0.81
C GLY A 234 9.43 20.72 1.90
N HIS A 235 8.19 20.54 2.39
CA HIS A 235 7.90 19.55 3.43
C HIS A 235 8.35 18.12 3.06
N ALA A 236 8.06 17.68 1.83
CA ALA A 236 8.46 16.37 1.34
C ALA A 236 10.00 16.18 1.30
N HIS A 237 10.77 17.25 1.08
CA HIS A 237 12.24 17.19 1.12
C HIS A 237 12.72 16.93 2.55
N CYS A 238 12.22 17.72 3.51
CA CYS A 238 12.59 17.56 4.92
C CYS A 238 12.17 16.19 5.48
N GLU A 239 11.00 15.68 5.10
CA GLU A 239 10.51 14.37 5.56
C GLU A 239 11.37 13.22 5.02
N ALA A 240 11.63 13.20 3.70
CA ALA A 240 12.50 12.20 3.09
C ALA A 240 13.93 12.26 3.66
N TRP A 241 14.45 13.46 3.92
CA TRP A 241 15.77 13.67 4.50
C TRP A 241 15.82 13.22 5.97
N GLY A 242 14.87 13.64 6.80
CA GLY A 242 14.78 13.21 8.20
C GLY A 242 14.66 11.69 8.34
N ALA A 243 13.84 11.06 7.50
CA ALA A 243 13.69 9.60 7.50
C ALA A 243 14.97 8.88 7.09
N ALA A 244 15.77 9.46 6.20
CA ALA A 244 17.07 8.91 5.82
C ALA A 244 18.11 9.07 6.94
N ILE A 245 18.10 10.18 7.68
CA ILE A 245 18.99 10.38 8.84
C ILE A 245 18.74 9.30 9.89
N LEU A 246 17.48 8.96 10.16
CA LEU A 246 17.11 7.91 11.12
C LEU A 246 17.57 6.50 10.69
N LYS A 247 17.80 6.26 9.39
CA LYS A 247 18.38 5.00 8.90
C LYS A 247 19.89 4.92 9.10
N GLY A 248 20.55 6.04 9.40
CA GLY A 248 21.98 6.12 9.69
C GLY A 248 22.72 7.15 8.84
N ALA A 249 23.88 7.59 9.35
CA ALA A 249 24.72 8.63 8.75
C ALA A 249 25.22 8.30 7.33
N ASP A 250 25.29 7.02 6.98
CA ASP A 250 25.63 6.55 5.65
C ASP A 250 24.62 6.99 4.58
N TYR A 251 23.35 7.17 4.95
CA TYR A 251 22.27 7.51 4.02
C TYR A 251 22.00 9.02 3.96
N ALA A 252 22.10 9.71 5.09
CA ALA A 252 22.00 11.16 5.18
C ALA A 252 22.54 11.66 6.52
N THR A 253 23.00 12.91 6.54
CA THR A 253 23.34 13.66 7.76
C THR A 253 22.62 15.01 7.74
N GLN A 254 22.73 15.84 8.77
CA GLN A 254 22.13 17.19 8.74
C GLN A 254 22.69 18.07 7.63
N ASP A 255 23.92 17.80 7.18
CA ASP A 255 24.61 18.56 6.14
C ASP A 255 24.61 17.88 4.76
N MET A 256 24.25 16.58 4.72
CA MET A 256 24.29 15.74 3.52
C MET A 256 22.90 15.13 3.24
N PRO A 257 22.19 15.59 2.18
CA PRO A 257 20.89 15.06 1.83
C PRO A 257 20.95 13.63 1.29
N PRO A 258 19.85 12.87 1.36
CA PRO A 258 19.80 11.52 0.83
C PRO A 258 19.88 11.53 -0.69
N ASN A 259 20.40 10.44 -1.24
CA ASN A 259 20.31 10.16 -2.68
C ASN A 259 18.87 9.73 -3.02
N HIS A 260 18.01 10.73 -3.23
CA HIS A 260 16.59 10.59 -3.51
C HIS A 260 16.19 11.54 -4.64
N HIS A 261 15.14 11.20 -5.41
CA HIS A 261 14.77 11.94 -6.62
C HIS A 261 14.43 13.43 -6.39
N LEU A 262 14.04 13.77 -5.15
CA LEU A 262 13.81 15.15 -4.71
C LEU A 262 15.10 15.99 -4.63
N PHE A 263 16.27 15.35 -4.65
CA PHE A 263 17.58 15.98 -4.55
C PHE A 263 18.44 15.78 -5.81
N ASN A 264 17.81 15.48 -6.95
CA ASN A 264 18.52 15.23 -8.23
C ASN A 264 19.33 16.44 -8.74
N ASP A 265 19.00 17.66 -8.27
CA ASP A 265 19.74 18.88 -8.60
C ASP A 265 21.06 19.02 -7.82
N ILE A 266 21.31 18.13 -6.84
CA ILE A 266 22.55 18.09 -6.05
C ILE A 266 23.52 17.10 -6.72
N PRO A 267 24.79 17.47 -6.91
CA PRO A 267 25.80 16.53 -7.39
C PRO A 267 25.86 15.27 -6.51
N ALA A 268 25.94 14.09 -7.12
CA ALA A 268 25.90 12.82 -6.38
C ALA A 268 26.99 12.71 -5.29
N ALA A 269 28.14 13.38 -5.48
CA ALA A 269 29.23 13.44 -4.51
C ALA A 269 28.86 14.17 -3.20
N ALA A 270 27.81 14.98 -3.21
CA ALA A 270 27.30 15.71 -2.05
C ALA A 270 26.03 15.08 -1.45
N THR A 271 25.62 13.90 -1.92
CA THR A 271 24.49 13.13 -1.38
C THR A 271 24.96 11.87 -0.68
N GLY A 272 24.17 11.33 0.25
CA GLY A 272 24.48 10.08 0.95
C GLY A 272 24.54 8.85 0.04
N LYS A 273 24.92 7.70 0.62
CA LYS A 273 25.04 6.44 -0.13
C LYS A 273 23.72 6.10 -0.82
N MET A 274 23.85 5.72 -2.08
CA MET A 274 22.72 5.25 -2.86
C MET A 274 22.22 3.92 -2.28
N SER A 275 20.91 3.74 -2.21
CA SER A 275 20.33 2.46 -1.75
C SER A 275 20.93 1.29 -2.54
N PRO A 276 21.30 0.17 -1.89
CA PRO A 276 21.84 -1.00 -2.57
C PRO A 276 20.96 -1.49 -3.73
N VAL A 277 19.64 -1.35 -3.58
CA VAL A 277 18.65 -1.71 -4.62
C VAL A 277 18.79 -0.80 -5.85
N LEU A 278 18.94 0.50 -5.62
CA LEU A 278 19.08 1.49 -6.69
C LEU A 278 20.46 1.37 -7.36
N GLN A 279 21.51 1.03 -6.60
CA GLN A 279 22.83 0.69 -7.12
C GLN A 279 22.80 -0.54 -8.02
N ARG A 280 22.12 -1.63 -7.62
CA ARG A 280 21.92 -2.80 -8.49
C ARG A 280 21.16 -2.44 -9.76
N ARG A 281 20.13 -1.60 -9.67
CA ARG A 281 19.36 -1.14 -10.85
C ARG A 281 20.21 -0.33 -11.83
N LEU A 282 21.04 0.60 -11.34
CA LEU A 282 21.95 1.35 -12.21
C LEU A 282 23.06 0.46 -12.79
N ALA A 283 23.62 -0.45 -12.00
CA ALA A 283 24.59 -1.42 -12.49
C ALA A 283 24.01 -2.31 -13.59
N ALA A 284 22.76 -2.77 -13.45
CA ALA A 284 22.07 -3.54 -14.48
C ALA A 284 21.78 -2.72 -15.75
N LYS A 285 21.50 -1.42 -15.61
CA LYS A 285 21.29 -0.51 -16.76
C LYS A 285 22.60 -0.16 -17.49
N ASN A 286 23.69 -0.04 -16.75
CA ASN A 286 25.01 0.34 -17.28
C ASN A 286 25.88 -0.86 -17.64
N ALA A 287 25.45 -2.08 -17.30
CA ALA A 287 26.13 -3.29 -17.72
C ALA A 287 26.17 -3.28 -19.25
N PRO A 288 27.37 -3.27 -19.88
CA PRO A 288 27.45 -3.40 -21.31
C PRO A 288 26.68 -4.66 -21.69
N ILE A 289 25.74 -4.52 -22.64
CA ILE A 289 25.05 -5.65 -23.23
C ILE A 289 26.16 -6.56 -23.75
N ALA A 290 26.49 -7.59 -22.99
CA ALA A 290 27.53 -8.51 -23.39
C ALA A 290 27.08 -9.06 -24.74
N PRO A 291 27.94 -9.00 -25.79
CA PRO A 291 27.61 -9.64 -27.04
C PRO A 291 27.23 -11.09 -26.72
N PRO A 292 26.15 -11.62 -27.29
CA PRO A 292 25.63 -12.94 -26.94
C PRO A 292 26.76 -13.96 -27.14
N ALA A 293 27.34 -14.41 -26.03
CA ALA A 293 28.37 -15.43 -26.04
C ALA A 293 27.65 -16.75 -26.29
N ASN A 294 27.69 -17.17 -27.57
CA ASN A 294 27.24 -18.43 -28.12
C ASN A 294 25.82 -18.91 -27.74
N PRO A 295 24.91 -19.11 -28.71
CA PRO A 295 23.62 -19.73 -28.44
C PRO A 295 23.81 -21.21 -28.09
N ALA A 296 23.97 -21.52 -26.80
CA ALA A 296 23.71 -22.87 -26.33
C ALA A 296 22.20 -23.13 -26.47
N PRO A 297 21.78 -24.26 -27.05
CA PRO A 297 20.38 -24.53 -27.30
C PRO A 297 19.63 -24.67 -25.98
N VAL A 298 18.71 -23.74 -25.72
CA VAL A 298 17.74 -23.83 -24.63
C VAL A 298 16.72 -24.91 -25.02
N ILE A 299 16.81 -26.08 -24.38
CA ILE A 299 15.83 -27.15 -24.53
C ILE A 299 14.58 -26.73 -23.77
N ASN A 300 13.58 -26.27 -24.52
CA ASN A 300 12.26 -25.95 -24.00
C ASN A 300 11.49 -27.26 -23.80
N VAL A 301 11.41 -27.78 -22.56
CA VAL A 301 10.68 -29.01 -22.27
C VAL A 301 9.21 -28.66 -22.03
N HIS A 302 8.38 -28.89 -23.05
CA HIS A 302 6.93 -28.99 -22.90
C HIS A 302 6.59 -30.35 -22.27
N LEU A 303 6.13 -30.36 -21.02
CA LEU A 303 5.51 -31.54 -20.43
C LEU A 303 4.02 -31.29 -20.23
N GLY A 304 3.24 -31.85 -21.15
CA GLY A 304 1.79 -31.88 -21.09
C GLY A 304 1.26 -33.26 -20.70
N ASN A 305 0.26 -33.23 -19.82
CA ASN A 305 -0.94 -34.09 -19.77
C ASN A 305 -0.90 -35.51 -19.14
N MET A 306 -1.64 -35.60 -18.01
CA MET A 306 -2.74 -36.55 -17.70
C MET A 306 -2.47 -38.00 -17.25
N PHE A 307 -3.42 -38.47 -16.41
CA PHE A 307 -3.70 -39.82 -15.87
C PHE A 307 -2.82 -40.20 -14.66
N GLY A 308 -3.34 -40.53 -13.47
CA GLY A 308 -4.62 -41.11 -13.08
C GLY A 308 -4.36 -42.51 -12.51
N GLY A 309 -4.56 -42.72 -11.19
CA GLY A 309 -4.61 -44.06 -10.60
C GLY A 309 -3.95 -44.21 -9.23
N HIS A 310 -4.80 -44.47 -8.22
CA HIS A 310 -4.66 -45.41 -7.11
C HIS A 310 -3.25 -45.89 -6.70
N LEU A 311 -2.95 -45.80 -5.40
CA LEU A 311 -2.80 -46.99 -4.52
C LEU A 311 -2.77 -46.59 -3.03
N GLN A 312 -3.36 -47.48 -2.23
CA GLN A 312 -3.49 -47.47 -0.77
C GLN A 312 -2.17 -47.85 -0.08
N HIS A 313 -2.07 -47.65 1.26
CA HIS A 313 -1.37 -48.45 2.31
C HIS A 313 -0.78 -47.55 3.44
N PRO A 314 -0.38 -48.09 4.63
CA PRO A 314 -1.22 -48.07 5.83
C PRO A 314 -0.54 -47.36 7.04
N LEU A 315 -1.32 -47.27 8.13
CA LEU A 315 -1.03 -46.67 9.44
C LEU A 315 0.31 -47.07 10.08
N SER A 316 1.00 -46.09 10.67
CA SER A 316 1.87 -46.32 11.84
C SER A 316 1.88 -45.11 12.78
N SER A 317 1.73 -45.46 14.05
CA SER A 317 1.78 -44.64 15.27
C SER A 317 3.19 -44.05 15.47
N VAL A 318 3.31 -42.88 16.13
CA VAL A 318 4.11 -42.65 17.36
C VAL A 318 4.35 -41.15 17.64
N ALA A 319 4.10 -40.80 18.91
CA ALA A 319 4.66 -39.75 19.78
C ALA A 319 4.62 -38.26 19.39
N GLY A 320 4.22 -37.45 20.37
CA GLY A 320 3.94 -36.02 20.24
C GLY A 320 5.17 -35.11 20.30
N ALA A 321 5.07 -34.01 19.57
CA ALA A 321 6.00 -32.89 19.56
C ALA A 321 5.23 -31.58 19.83
N PRO A 322 5.90 -30.54 20.38
CA PRO A 322 5.26 -29.46 21.13
C PRO A 322 4.53 -28.47 20.21
N THR A 323 3.27 -28.18 20.54
CA THR A 323 2.43 -27.16 19.89
C THR A 323 3.03 -25.76 20.07
N SER A 324 3.49 -25.14 18.98
CA SER A 324 3.81 -23.72 18.91
C SER A 324 2.52 -22.92 18.76
N VAL A 325 2.15 -22.18 19.80
CA VAL A 325 0.93 -21.36 19.85
C VAL A 325 1.20 -20.04 19.12
N SER A 326 0.56 -19.82 17.97
CA SER A 326 0.65 -18.55 17.24
C SER A 326 -0.06 -17.46 18.04
N ALA A 327 0.71 -16.54 18.63
CA ALA A 327 0.18 -15.46 19.45
C ALA A 327 -0.69 -14.50 18.63
N GLN A 328 -2.02 -14.54 18.84
CA GLN A 328 -2.92 -13.52 18.33
C GLN A 328 -2.58 -12.19 19.03
N THR A 329 -2.23 -11.18 18.24
CA THR A 329 -1.87 -9.86 18.78
C THR A 329 -3.16 -9.06 18.99
N THR A 330 -3.70 -9.14 20.19
CA THR A 330 -4.77 -8.24 20.67
C THR A 330 -4.26 -6.81 20.75
N LEU A 331 -5.16 -5.83 20.64
CA LEU A 331 -4.80 -4.41 20.72
C LEU A 331 -4.17 -4.04 22.07
N ILE A 332 -4.67 -4.66 23.15
CA ILE A 332 -4.08 -4.59 24.49
C ILE A 332 -3.14 -5.80 24.64
N PRO A 333 -1.84 -5.60 24.92
CA PRO A 333 -0.91 -6.68 25.20
C PRO A 333 -1.37 -7.54 26.39
N ALA A 334 -1.11 -8.85 26.35
CA ALA A 334 -1.57 -9.79 27.38
C ALA A 334 -1.03 -9.48 28.80
N ASN A 335 0.08 -8.75 28.89
CA ASN A 335 0.71 -8.31 30.15
C ASN A 335 0.23 -6.93 30.63
N ALA A 336 -0.65 -6.25 29.89
CA ALA A 336 -1.15 -4.92 30.21
C ALA A 336 -2.59 -5.00 30.72
N LYS A 337 -2.92 -4.19 31.74
CA LYS A 337 -4.29 -4.04 32.22
C LYS A 337 -4.99 -2.89 31.48
N PRO A 338 -6.27 -3.04 31.10
CA PRO A 338 -7.05 -1.92 30.58
C PRO A 338 -6.99 -0.73 31.54
N GLY A 339 -6.84 0.48 31.00
CA GLY A 339 -6.83 1.71 31.77
C GLY A 339 -8.21 2.07 32.33
N GLN A 340 -8.33 3.33 32.79
CA GLN A 340 -9.61 3.86 33.28
C GLN A 340 -10.71 3.73 32.22
N GLN A 341 -11.89 3.27 32.64
CA GLN A 341 -13.05 3.24 31.76
C GLN A 341 -13.54 4.65 31.48
N MET A 342 -13.70 4.98 30.20
CA MET A 342 -14.22 6.26 29.74
C MET A 342 -14.98 6.06 28.42
N THR A 343 -15.79 7.05 28.05
CA THR A 343 -16.48 7.06 26.76
C THR A 343 -15.48 7.19 25.61
N LEU A 344 -15.90 6.81 24.40
CA LEU A 344 -15.02 6.93 23.23
C LEU A 344 -14.65 8.39 22.95
N ALA A 345 -15.59 9.33 23.11
CA ALA A 345 -15.33 10.76 22.93
C ALA A 345 -14.30 11.28 23.95
N GLU A 346 -14.42 10.89 25.23
CA GLU A 346 -13.44 11.22 26.26
C GLU A 346 -12.07 10.64 25.95
N PHE A 347 -12.02 9.39 25.47
CA PHE A 347 -10.77 8.74 25.07
C PHE A 347 -10.11 9.46 23.88
N CYS A 348 -10.84 9.71 22.80
CA CYS A 348 -10.30 10.41 21.63
C CYS A 348 -9.86 11.83 21.98
N ALA A 349 -10.55 12.52 22.88
CA ALA A 349 -10.12 13.82 23.38
C ALA A 349 -8.88 13.74 24.29
N ALA A 350 -8.80 12.74 25.17
CA ALA A 350 -7.69 12.54 26.10
C ALA A 350 -6.37 12.21 25.38
N TYR A 351 -6.44 11.36 24.35
CA TYR A 351 -5.29 10.91 23.57
C TYR A 351 -5.18 11.59 22.21
N ASN A 352 -5.96 12.66 21.99
CA ASN A 352 -5.76 13.56 20.88
C ASN A 352 -5.81 12.78 19.52
N LEU A 353 -6.88 12.01 19.38
CA LEU A 353 -7.19 11.24 18.19
C LEU A 353 -8.08 12.08 17.27
N GLY A 354 -7.79 12.08 15.98
CA GLY A 354 -8.59 12.85 15.02
C GLY A 354 -10.05 12.36 14.96
N GLU A 355 -10.99 13.26 14.65
CA GLU A 355 -12.44 12.97 14.50
C GLU A 355 -12.71 11.78 13.59
N ARG A 356 -11.82 11.53 12.62
CA ARG A 356 -11.92 10.41 11.69
C ARG A 356 -11.75 9.04 12.35
N ILE A 357 -10.90 8.92 13.37
CA ILE A 357 -10.73 7.68 14.15
C ILE A 357 -11.96 7.46 15.03
N GLN A 358 -12.43 8.52 15.69
CA GLN A 358 -13.63 8.48 16.51
C GLN A 358 -14.86 8.07 15.70
N SER A 359 -15.11 8.72 14.56
CA SER A 359 -16.23 8.41 13.67
C SER A 359 -16.23 6.94 13.26
N LYS A 360 -15.07 6.38 12.90
CA LYS A 360 -14.98 4.96 12.53
C LYS A 360 -15.31 4.05 13.70
N LEU A 361 -14.83 4.36 14.90
CA LEU A 361 -15.12 3.54 16.08
C LEU A 361 -16.61 3.64 16.46
N ASP A 362 -17.21 4.83 16.39
CA ASP A 362 -18.65 5.04 16.59
C ASP A 362 -19.49 4.30 15.53
N ASP A 363 -19.11 4.39 14.25
CA ASP A 363 -19.79 3.73 13.12
C ASP A 363 -19.78 2.20 13.27
N HIS A 364 -18.78 1.65 13.97
CA HIS A 364 -18.66 0.22 14.30
C HIS A 364 -19.21 -0.15 15.69
N GLY A 365 -19.88 0.78 16.38
CA GLY A 365 -20.58 0.51 17.64
C GLY A 365 -19.68 0.43 18.88
N TYR A 366 -18.44 0.92 18.81
CA TYR A 366 -17.55 0.97 19.96
C TYR A 366 -17.90 2.16 20.87
N ILE A 367 -18.66 1.90 21.93
CA ILE A 367 -19.20 2.94 22.81
C ILE A 367 -18.23 3.45 23.89
N GLY A 368 -17.13 2.73 24.16
CA GLY A 368 -16.17 3.14 25.20
C GLY A 368 -14.96 2.22 25.33
N THR A 369 -13.99 2.65 26.13
CA THR A 369 -12.65 2.02 26.19
C THR A 369 -12.62 0.59 26.70
N HIS A 370 -13.64 0.19 27.47
CA HIS A 370 -13.78 -1.19 27.95
C HIS A 370 -13.86 -2.22 26.82
N THR A 371 -14.27 -1.80 25.61
CA THR A 371 -14.40 -2.63 24.41
C THR A 371 -13.07 -2.90 23.69
N PHE A 372 -12.04 -2.08 23.91
CA PHE A 372 -10.77 -2.18 23.18
C PHE A 372 -10.01 -3.47 23.41
N ARG A 373 -10.24 -4.13 24.54
CA ARG A 373 -9.65 -5.45 24.84
C ARG A 373 -10.08 -6.55 23.85
N PHE A 374 -11.19 -6.33 23.13
CA PHE A 374 -11.75 -7.27 22.18
C PHE A 374 -11.36 -6.95 20.74
N ILE A 375 -10.65 -5.84 20.49
CA ILE A 375 -10.22 -5.45 19.16
C ILE A 375 -8.92 -6.18 18.83
N LEU A 376 -8.88 -6.87 17.69
CA LEU A 376 -7.63 -7.40 17.14
C LEU A 376 -6.96 -6.35 16.28
N LEU A 377 -5.62 -6.41 16.22
CA LEU A 377 -4.86 -5.47 15.42
C LEU A 377 -5.19 -5.52 13.92
N ALA A 378 -5.50 -6.73 13.43
CA ALA A 378 -5.87 -6.96 12.04
C ALA A 378 -7.19 -6.26 11.69
N ASP A 379 -8.18 -6.33 12.59
CA ASP A 379 -9.53 -5.79 12.40
C ASP A 379 -9.51 -4.27 12.18
N LEU A 380 -8.56 -3.56 12.78
CA LEU A 380 -8.40 -2.12 12.56
C LEU A 380 -8.22 -1.78 11.08
N SER A 381 -7.39 -2.56 10.36
CA SER A 381 -7.11 -2.30 8.95
C SER A 381 -8.15 -2.92 8.03
N SER A 382 -8.57 -4.17 8.30
CA SER A 382 -9.48 -4.90 7.42
C SER A 382 -10.94 -4.48 7.59
N ASP A 383 -11.40 -4.37 8.84
CA ASP A 383 -12.83 -4.28 9.14
C ASP A 383 -13.24 -2.83 9.41
N LEU A 384 -12.41 -2.09 10.14
CA LEU A 384 -12.64 -0.67 10.42
C LEU A 384 -12.05 0.27 9.34
N GLY A 385 -11.32 -0.28 8.37
CA GLY A 385 -10.75 0.46 7.25
C GLY A 385 -9.76 1.55 7.66
N PHE A 386 -9.07 1.40 8.80
CA PHE A 386 -8.03 2.33 9.23
C PHE A 386 -6.87 2.34 8.24
N LYS A 387 -6.39 3.53 7.91
CA LYS A 387 -5.12 3.69 7.17
C LYS A 387 -3.96 3.39 8.12
N GLY A 388 -2.81 2.98 7.58
CA GLY A 388 -1.63 2.67 8.39
C GLY A 388 -1.25 3.76 9.41
N GLY A 389 -1.35 5.04 9.03
CA GLY A 389 -1.12 6.16 9.96
C GLY A 389 -2.17 6.27 11.08
N GLU A 390 -3.43 5.98 10.78
CA GLU A 390 -4.52 5.98 11.77
C GLU A 390 -4.37 4.79 12.73
N VAL A 391 -3.98 3.61 12.23
CA VAL A 391 -3.67 2.43 13.07
C VAL A 391 -2.53 2.75 14.02
N ALA A 392 -1.46 3.35 13.52
CA ALA A 392 -0.30 3.66 14.33
C ALA A 392 -0.62 4.70 15.41
N GLN A 393 -1.42 5.74 15.09
CA GLN A 393 -1.89 6.72 16.07
C GLN A 393 -2.82 6.10 17.13
N PHE A 394 -3.73 5.21 16.71
CA PHE A 394 -4.64 4.53 17.64
C PHE A 394 -3.91 3.56 18.56
N ARG A 395 -2.91 2.82 18.06
CA ARG A 395 -2.09 1.92 18.89
C ARG A 395 -1.32 2.68 19.96
N ASP A 396 -0.69 3.79 19.59
CA ASP A 396 0.02 4.64 20.54
C ASP A 396 -0.90 5.15 21.66
N ALA A 397 -2.12 5.61 21.32
CA ALA A 397 -3.10 6.00 22.32
C ALA A 397 -3.48 4.86 23.29
N ILE A 398 -3.58 3.62 22.78
CA ILE A 398 -3.83 2.45 23.63
C ILE A 398 -2.63 2.16 24.54
N GLU A 399 -1.41 2.22 24.02
CA GLU A 399 -0.19 2.00 24.80
C GLU A 399 -0.05 3.00 25.95
N GLN A 400 -0.46 4.26 25.75
CA GLN A 400 -0.49 5.28 26.79
C GLN A 400 -1.64 5.11 27.79
N TRP A 401 -2.75 4.49 27.38
CA TRP A 401 -3.92 4.28 28.21
C TRP A 401 -3.83 3.06 29.11
N VAL A 402 -3.21 1.99 28.63
CA VAL A 402 -3.09 0.75 29.40
C VAL A 402 -2.16 0.91 30.59
N ILE A 403 -2.51 0.28 31.71
CA ILE A 403 -1.68 0.24 32.90
C ILE A 403 -0.76 -0.97 32.75
N ILE A 404 0.52 -0.72 32.52
CA ILE A 404 1.53 -1.76 32.57
C ILE A 404 1.71 -2.12 34.04
N ASN A 405 1.37 -3.35 34.42
CA ASN A 405 1.72 -3.89 35.73
C ASN A 405 3.25 -3.89 35.82
N SER A 406 3.82 -2.87 36.46
CA SER A 406 5.18 -2.95 37.00
C SER A 406 5.13 -3.83 38.26
N GLU A 407 4.93 -5.14 38.10
CA GLU A 407 5.16 -6.08 39.21
C GLU A 407 6.69 -6.18 39.40
N ALA A 408 7.25 -5.79 40.55
CA ALA A 408 7.12 -6.37 41.89
C ALA A 408 7.91 -7.68 42.01
#